data_AF-A0A382UDA6-F1
#
_entry.id   AF-A0A382UDA6-F1
#
_cell.length_a   1.000
_cell.length_b   1.000
_cell.length_c   1.000
_cell.angle_alpha   90.00
_cell.angle_beta   90.00
_cell.angle_gamma   90.00
#
_symmetry.space_group_name_H-M   'P 1'
#
loop_
_entity.id
_entity.type
_entity.pdbx_description
1 polymer ?
#
loop_
_entity_poly.entity_id
_entity_poly.type
_entity_poly.pdbx_seq_one_letter_code
_entity_poly.pdbx_strand_id
1 'polypeptide(L)'
;TPTLYNGKLYLRVEPPAESIAEEIVGFFVEAHRLDCPLSQELREWIRDRLADDKIDFTRSMVINRVLLSILREESGVSKVLRGMRRTGVLSRIIPEFSGLEGLVNFGGHHHYTVDEHTLRTLEKLDSLQREDVTEEGRPFREIFQSLRDPVPLRLALLLHDIGKAFEGNHEVSGSDAAGLICERFGLAEETADTIEFLVYRHLRMFKVSERQDYSEAGVIESFARLVGSEERLKMLYLMTYVDISSVGPGVWTGWKGAQLSELYERTLEYMRGGEPLEQSLDEELTASGLEAEA
;
A
#
# COMPACT_ATOMS: atom_id res chain seq x y z
N THR A 1 13.99 20.35 -21.04
CA THR A 1 14.01 18.88 -21.05
C THR A 1 15.20 18.38 -20.26
N PRO A 2 15.01 17.48 -19.27
CA PRO A 2 16.10 16.86 -18.54
C PRO A 2 16.95 15.99 -19.48
N THR A 3 18.16 15.62 -19.10
CA THR A 3 19.08 14.84 -19.96
C THR A 3 19.77 13.74 -19.19
N LEU A 4 19.79 12.54 -19.78
CA LEU A 4 20.54 11.41 -19.28
C LEU A 4 22.04 11.62 -19.57
N TYR A 5 22.85 11.64 -18.51
CA TYR A 5 24.30 11.73 -18.61
C TYR A 5 24.94 10.87 -17.53
N ASN A 6 25.94 10.05 -17.87
CA ASN A 6 26.60 9.11 -16.95
C ASN A 6 25.62 8.27 -16.10
N GLY A 7 24.52 7.82 -16.71
CA GLY A 7 23.49 7.01 -16.05
C GLY A 7 22.64 7.74 -15.02
N LYS A 8 22.61 9.08 -15.01
CA LYS A 8 21.75 9.89 -14.13
C LYS A 8 21.00 10.96 -14.91
N LEU A 9 19.85 11.37 -14.40
CA LEU A 9 19.05 12.45 -14.97
C LEU A 9 19.51 13.82 -14.44
N TYR A 10 19.88 14.73 -15.34
CA TYR A 10 20.32 16.09 -15.00
C TYR A 10 19.34 17.15 -15.50
N LEU A 11 19.25 18.26 -14.77
CA LEU A 11 18.64 19.49 -15.28
C LEU A 11 19.60 20.17 -16.26
N ARG A 12 19.11 20.55 -17.44
CA ARG A 12 19.88 21.33 -18.42
C ARG A 12 19.50 22.80 -18.47
N VAL A 13 18.20 23.05 -18.46
CA VAL A 13 17.62 24.38 -18.59
C VAL A 13 16.54 24.47 -17.52
N GLU A 14 16.58 25.54 -16.75
CA GLU A 14 15.56 25.81 -15.73
C GLU A 14 14.19 26.00 -16.41
N PRO A 15 13.13 25.33 -15.93
CA PRO A 15 11.80 25.53 -16.49
C PRO A 15 11.25 26.94 -16.21
N PRO A 16 10.26 27.40 -16.99
CA PRO A 16 9.50 28.60 -16.67
C PRO A 16 8.90 28.54 -15.26
N ALA A 17 8.83 29.67 -14.57
CA ALA A 17 8.39 29.74 -13.17
C ALA A 17 6.98 29.16 -12.96
N GLU A 18 6.09 29.38 -13.94
CA GLU A 18 4.71 28.92 -13.96
C GLU A 18 4.55 27.40 -14.07
N SER A 19 5.57 26.67 -14.53
CA SER A 19 5.50 25.22 -14.77
C SER A 19 6.44 24.41 -13.86
N ILE A 20 7.13 25.05 -12.91
CA ILE A 20 8.13 24.40 -12.05
C ILE A 20 7.54 23.17 -11.33
N ALA A 21 6.34 23.29 -10.76
CA ALA A 21 5.74 22.20 -10.00
C ALA A 21 5.50 20.95 -10.87
N GLU A 22 4.97 21.14 -12.08
CA GLU A 22 4.67 20.06 -13.02
C GLU A 22 5.95 19.42 -13.57
N GLU A 23 6.97 20.24 -13.87
CA GLU A 23 8.28 19.78 -14.36
C GLU A 23 9.04 18.98 -13.31
N ILE A 24 8.98 19.40 -12.04
CA ILE A 24 9.57 18.65 -10.92
C ILE A 24 9.02 17.22 -10.88
N VAL A 25 7.70 17.06 -10.97
CA VAL A 25 7.06 15.74 -10.96
C VAL A 25 7.40 14.97 -12.24
N GLY A 26 7.44 15.67 -13.39
CA GLY A 26 7.86 15.11 -14.68
C GLY A 26 9.26 14.51 -14.67
N PHE A 27 10.21 15.06 -13.89
CA PHE A 27 11.55 14.47 -13.76
C PHE A 27 11.53 13.08 -13.11
N PHE A 28 10.60 12.81 -12.20
CA PHE A 28 10.46 11.47 -11.61
C PHE A 28 9.91 10.47 -12.60
N VAL A 29 8.93 10.87 -13.42
CA VAL A 29 8.40 10.04 -14.50
C VAL A 29 9.49 9.71 -15.51
N GLU A 30 10.26 10.71 -15.93
CA GLU A 30 11.33 10.52 -16.91
C GLU A 30 12.47 9.66 -16.35
N ALA A 31 12.83 9.87 -15.08
CA ALA A 31 13.83 9.05 -14.38
C ALA A 31 13.38 7.59 -14.27
N HIS A 32 12.10 7.36 -13.97
CA HIS A 32 11.50 6.03 -13.94
C HIS A 32 11.54 5.36 -15.32
N ARG A 33 11.09 6.06 -16.36
CA ARG A 33 11.08 5.59 -17.75
C ARG A 33 12.46 5.22 -18.26
N LEU A 34 13.49 5.96 -17.85
CA LEU A 34 14.89 5.73 -18.22
C LEU A 34 15.63 4.76 -17.28
N ASP A 35 14.94 4.23 -16.27
CA ASP A 35 15.49 3.45 -15.15
C ASP A 35 16.79 4.03 -14.58
N CYS A 36 16.80 5.35 -14.35
CA CYS A 36 17.97 6.06 -13.86
C CYS A 36 17.64 6.89 -12.61
N PRO A 37 18.59 7.10 -11.68
CA PRO A 37 18.38 8.01 -10.58
C PRO A 37 18.51 9.48 -11.05
N LEU A 38 17.86 10.40 -10.34
CA LEU A 38 18.13 11.82 -10.46
C LEU A 38 19.58 12.12 -10.02
N SER A 39 20.27 13.04 -10.69
CA SER A 39 21.58 13.53 -10.27
C SER A 39 21.52 14.24 -8.91
N GLN A 40 22.66 14.48 -8.27
CA GLN A 40 22.69 15.20 -6.99
C GLN A 40 22.24 16.65 -7.18
N GLU A 41 22.74 17.29 -8.23
CA GLU A 41 22.47 18.67 -8.63
C GLU A 41 20.98 18.87 -8.91
N LEU A 42 20.34 17.93 -9.61
CA LEU A 42 18.90 17.98 -9.84
C LEU A 42 18.10 17.84 -8.55
N ARG A 43 18.51 16.96 -7.62
CA ARG A 43 17.83 16.82 -6.31
C ARG A 43 17.98 18.07 -5.45
N GLU A 44 19.16 18.71 -5.47
CA GLU A 44 19.41 19.98 -4.78
C GLU A 44 18.53 21.08 -5.37
N TRP A 45 18.51 21.22 -6.69
CA TRP A 45 17.64 22.19 -7.36
C TRP A 45 16.16 21.98 -7.02
N ILE A 46 15.68 20.73 -7.00
CA ILE A 46 14.30 20.42 -6.58
C ILE A 46 14.04 20.92 -5.16
N ARG A 47 14.91 20.57 -4.19
CA ARG A 47 14.75 21.01 -2.78
C ARG A 47 14.74 22.52 -2.64
N ASP A 48 15.59 23.22 -3.37
CA ASP A 48 15.65 24.68 -3.35
C ASP A 48 14.33 25.30 -3.87
N ARG A 49 13.71 24.71 -4.90
CA ARG A 49 12.40 25.16 -5.39
C ARG A 49 11.27 24.83 -4.40
N LEU A 50 11.33 23.69 -3.72
CA LEU A 50 10.32 23.33 -2.72
C LEU A 50 10.33 24.26 -1.50
N ALA A 51 11.42 24.98 -1.25
CA ALA A 51 11.49 26.00 -0.19
C ALA A 51 10.68 27.27 -0.52
N ASP A 52 10.25 27.45 -1.77
CA ASP A 52 9.35 28.53 -2.16
C ASP A 52 7.88 28.10 -1.97
N ASP A 53 7.24 28.61 -0.92
CA ASP A 53 5.83 28.33 -0.61
C ASP A 53 4.85 28.91 -1.63
N LYS A 54 5.32 29.75 -2.57
CA LYS A 54 4.48 30.21 -3.70
C LYS A 54 4.24 29.12 -4.74
N ILE A 55 5.06 28.07 -4.75
CA ILE A 55 4.90 26.94 -5.68
C ILE A 55 3.91 25.94 -5.07
N ASP A 56 2.67 25.99 -5.56
CA ASP A 56 1.59 25.13 -5.13
C ASP A 56 1.56 23.81 -5.93
N PHE A 57 1.66 22.69 -5.21
CA PHE A 57 1.58 21.34 -5.77
C PHE A 57 0.18 20.71 -5.62
N THR A 58 -0.65 21.25 -4.74
CA THR A 58 -1.92 20.63 -4.30
C THR A 58 -3.09 20.92 -5.23
N ARG A 59 -3.01 22.02 -6.00
CA ARG A 59 -4.08 22.49 -6.89
C ARG A 59 -3.88 22.15 -8.37
N SER A 60 -2.82 21.41 -8.72
CA SER A 60 -2.56 21.01 -10.11
C SER A 60 -3.15 19.63 -10.42
N MET A 61 -4.20 19.61 -11.26
CA MET A 61 -4.73 18.37 -11.83
C MET A 61 -3.70 17.61 -12.67
N VAL A 62 -2.68 18.30 -13.22
CA VAL A 62 -1.59 17.64 -13.94
C VAL A 62 -0.77 16.80 -12.98
N ILE A 63 -0.36 17.37 -11.84
CA ILE A 63 0.40 16.67 -10.80
C ILE A 63 -0.37 15.47 -10.26
N ASN A 64 -1.67 15.65 -9.96
CA ASN A 64 -2.52 14.55 -9.46
C ASN A 64 -2.59 13.41 -10.48
N ARG A 65 -2.81 13.72 -11.77
CA ARG A 65 -2.81 12.70 -12.83
C ARG A 65 -1.47 12.00 -12.98
N VAL A 66 -0.36 12.72 -12.83
CA VAL A 66 0.98 12.12 -12.90
C VAL A 66 1.24 11.20 -11.71
N LEU A 67 0.85 11.57 -10.50
CA LEU A 67 0.97 10.68 -9.35
C LEU A 67 0.12 9.41 -9.55
N LEU A 68 -1.13 9.56 -10.00
CA LEU A 68 -2.00 8.42 -10.30
C LEU A 68 -1.45 7.54 -11.42
N SER A 69 -0.79 8.10 -12.44
CA SER A 69 -0.12 7.30 -13.47
C SER A 69 1.07 6.53 -12.91
N ILE A 70 1.87 7.14 -12.04
CA ILE A 70 2.96 6.45 -11.32
C ILE A 70 2.41 5.28 -10.51
N LEU A 71 1.28 5.46 -9.80
CA LEU A 71 0.65 4.37 -9.05
C LEU A 71 0.07 3.26 -9.96
N ARG A 72 -0.12 3.52 -11.25
CA ARG A 72 -0.61 2.53 -12.22
C ARG A 72 0.51 1.72 -12.88
N GLU A 73 1.75 2.21 -12.86
CA GLU A 73 2.89 1.51 -13.45
C GLU A 73 3.00 0.07 -12.93
N GLU A 74 3.41 -0.85 -13.80
CA GLU A 74 3.54 -2.25 -13.41
C GLU A 74 4.58 -2.37 -12.28
N SER A 75 5.77 -1.82 -12.47
CA SER A 75 6.88 -1.94 -11.52
C SER A 75 7.50 -0.60 -11.13
N GLY A 76 8.30 -0.59 -10.06
CA GLY A 76 9.13 0.56 -9.68
C GLY A 76 8.40 1.74 -9.03
N VAL A 77 7.13 1.58 -8.68
CA VAL A 77 6.29 2.60 -8.02
C VAL A 77 6.94 3.06 -6.71
N SER A 78 7.33 2.12 -5.85
CA SER A 78 8.00 2.37 -4.58
C SER A 78 9.33 3.12 -4.74
N LYS A 79 10.11 2.83 -5.79
CA LYS A 79 11.36 3.55 -6.11
C LYS A 79 11.10 5.02 -6.43
N VAL A 80 10.04 5.30 -7.18
CA VAL A 80 9.63 6.67 -7.52
C VAL A 80 9.14 7.42 -6.28
N LEU A 81 8.21 6.83 -5.52
CA LEU A 81 7.68 7.43 -4.29
C LEU A 81 8.79 7.68 -3.25
N ARG A 82 9.76 6.77 -3.12
CA ARG A 82 10.93 6.96 -2.26
C ARG A 82 11.82 8.11 -2.75
N GLY A 83 11.97 8.30 -4.06
CA GLY A 83 12.63 9.46 -4.65
C GLY A 83 11.92 10.76 -4.32
N MET A 84 10.59 10.79 -4.46
CA MET A 84 9.76 11.95 -4.12
C MET A 84 9.82 12.27 -2.62
N ARG A 85 9.77 11.26 -1.74
CA ARG A 85 9.93 11.45 -0.29
C ARG A 85 11.31 11.98 0.09
N ARG A 86 12.39 11.50 -0.54
CA ARG A 86 13.76 11.96 -0.26
C ARG A 86 14.02 13.40 -0.69
N THR A 87 13.24 13.92 -1.63
CA THR A 87 13.35 15.29 -2.13
C THR A 87 12.33 16.23 -1.49
N GLY A 88 11.38 15.72 -0.71
CA GLY A 88 10.27 16.49 -0.12
C GLY A 88 9.07 16.67 -1.04
N VAL A 89 9.14 16.22 -2.29
CA VAL A 89 8.06 16.39 -3.29
C VAL A 89 6.79 15.67 -2.85
N LEU A 90 6.90 14.47 -2.26
CA LEU A 90 5.73 13.70 -1.84
C LEU A 90 4.85 14.49 -0.87
N SER A 91 5.47 15.12 0.12
CA SER A 91 4.80 15.94 1.14
C SER A 91 4.31 17.29 0.62
N ARG A 92 4.73 17.73 -0.57
CA ARG A 92 4.14 18.89 -1.24
C ARG A 92 2.87 18.51 -2.02
N ILE A 93 2.83 17.29 -2.57
CA ILE A 93 1.64 16.76 -3.26
C ILE A 93 0.56 16.31 -2.25
N ILE A 94 0.98 15.65 -1.17
CA ILE A 94 0.12 15.18 -0.07
C ILE A 94 0.62 15.83 1.23
N PRO A 95 0.16 17.05 1.57
CA PRO A 95 0.61 17.78 2.76
C PRO A 95 0.50 16.99 4.06
N GLU A 96 -0.54 16.17 4.21
CA GLU A 96 -0.78 15.33 5.39
C GLU A 96 0.37 14.33 5.62
N PHE A 97 1.05 13.90 4.55
CA PHE A 97 2.15 12.95 4.64
C PHE A 97 3.36 13.53 5.40
N SER A 98 3.51 14.86 5.42
CA SER A 98 4.58 15.53 6.17
C SER A 98 4.56 15.20 7.67
N GLY A 99 3.38 14.94 8.24
CA GLY A 99 3.24 14.56 9.64
C GLY A 99 3.73 13.14 9.97
N LEU A 100 3.96 12.31 8.95
CA LEU A 100 4.50 10.95 9.12
C LEU A 100 6.03 10.90 9.05
N GLU A 101 6.66 11.94 8.50
CA GLU A 101 8.10 11.96 8.27
C GLU A 101 8.88 11.95 9.59
N GLY A 102 9.60 10.85 9.84
CA GLY A 102 10.35 10.71 11.10
C GLY A 102 9.48 10.39 12.32
N LEU A 103 8.18 10.19 12.14
CA LEU A 103 7.26 9.85 13.23
C LEU A 103 7.56 8.43 13.72
N VAL A 104 7.96 8.32 14.99
CA VAL A 104 8.18 7.02 15.64
C VAL A 104 6.85 6.44 16.08
N ASN A 105 6.57 5.20 15.67
CA ASN A 105 5.38 4.49 16.09
C ASN A 105 5.61 3.81 17.45
N PHE A 106 4.95 4.29 18.50
CA PHE A 106 5.13 3.81 19.88
C PHE A 106 4.46 2.47 20.20
N GLY A 107 3.85 1.80 19.21
CA GLY A 107 3.13 0.51 19.36
C GLY A 107 3.98 -0.75 19.55
N GLY A 108 5.24 -0.66 20.00
CA GLY A 108 6.02 -1.80 20.49
C GLY A 108 6.64 -2.76 19.45
N HIS A 109 6.16 -2.78 18.20
CA HIS A 109 6.62 -3.74 17.18
C HIS A 109 7.17 -3.11 15.89
N HIS A 110 7.03 -1.79 15.70
CA HIS A 110 7.49 -1.13 14.48
C HIS A 110 8.99 -0.84 14.53
N HIS A 111 9.73 -1.40 13.59
CA HIS A 111 11.16 -1.18 13.46
C HIS A 111 11.50 0.15 12.74
N TYR A 112 10.51 0.77 12.10
CA TYR A 112 10.67 1.91 11.20
C TYR A 112 9.76 3.07 11.61
N THR A 113 10.15 4.28 11.22
CA THR A 113 9.26 5.45 11.28
C THR A 113 8.06 5.22 10.35
N VAL A 114 6.94 5.90 10.61
CA VAL A 114 5.67 5.66 9.88
C VAL A 114 5.82 5.88 8.37
N ASP A 115 6.57 6.92 7.95
CA ASP A 115 6.87 7.17 6.54
C ASP A 115 7.72 6.06 5.89
N GLU A 116 8.75 5.56 6.59
CA GLU A 116 9.60 4.49 6.08
C GLU A 116 8.86 3.15 6.03
N HIS A 117 8.02 2.87 7.04
CA HIS A 117 7.13 1.71 7.04
C HIS A 117 6.18 1.77 5.83
N THR A 118 5.52 2.91 5.59
CA THR A 118 4.63 3.10 4.44
C THR A 118 5.33 2.82 3.11
N LEU A 119 6.55 3.34 2.91
CA LEU A 119 7.33 3.08 1.70
C LEU A 119 7.80 1.62 1.58
N ARG A 120 8.12 0.96 2.70
CA ARG A 120 8.47 -0.47 2.72
C ARG A 120 7.27 -1.35 2.39
N THR A 121 6.08 -1.00 2.86
CA THR A 121 4.84 -1.67 2.55
C THR A 121 4.56 -1.64 1.05
N LEU A 122 4.76 -0.48 0.41
CA LEU A 122 4.67 -0.34 -1.05
C LEU A 122 5.78 -1.11 -1.79
N GLU A 123 7.01 -1.11 -1.27
CA GLU A 123 8.14 -1.87 -1.81
C GLU A 123 7.89 -3.39 -1.74
N LYS A 124 7.26 -3.86 -0.67
CA LYS A 124 6.84 -5.26 -0.52
C LYS A 124 5.77 -5.63 -1.53
N LEU A 125 4.79 -4.76 -1.79
CA LEU A 125 3.81 -4.97 -2.86
C LEU A 125 4.48 -5.04 -4.24
N ASP A 126 5.36 -4.09 -4.58
CA ASP A 126 6.10 -4.09 -5.84
C ASP A 126 6.97 -5.35 -6.01
N SER A 127 7.51 -5.88 -4.90
CA SER A 127 8.33 -7.10 -4.94
C SER A 127 7.56 -8.32 -5.45
N LEU A 128 6.23 -8.35 -5.30
CA LEU A 128 5.38 -9.41 -5.84
C LEU A 128 5.40 -9.44 -7.36
N GLN A 129 5.81 -8.37 -8.05
CA GLN A 129 5.89 -8.35 -9.51
C GLN A 129 7.24 -8.81 -10.06
N ARG A 130 8.26 -9.02 -9.22
CA ARG A 130 9.60 -9.45 -9.68
C ARG A 130 9.65 -10.94 -10.00
N GLU A 131 10.32 -11.34 -11.09
CA GLU A 131 10.41 -12.75 -11.52
C GLU A 131 10.84 -13.72 -10.40
N ASP A 132 11.66 -13.25 -9.47
CA ASP A 132 12.20 -13.96 -8.31
C ASP A 132 11.28 -13.98 -7.06
N VAL A 133 9.96 -13.82 -7.22
CA VAL A 133 9.00 -13.91 -6.10
C VAL A 133 9.14 -15.25 -5.36
N THR A 134 9.06 -15.21 -4.04
CA THR A 134 9.12 -16.41 -3.19
C THR A 134 7.86 -17.26 -3.34
N GLU A 135 7.94 -18.56 -3.01
CA GLU A 135 6.77 -19.45 -2.98
C GLU A 135 5.64 -18.89 -2.11
N GLU A 136 5.99 -18.35 -0.93
CA GLU A 136 5.05 -17.67 -0.03
C GLU A 136 4.37 -16.45 -0.68
N GLY A 137 5.08 -15.74 -1.56
CA GLY A 137 4.57 -14.56 -2.26
C GLY A 137 3.72 -14.89 -3.50
N ARG A 138 3.80 -16.11 -4.06
CA ARG A 138 3.10 -16.47 -5.31
C ARG A 138 1.58 -16.28 -5.23
N PRO A 139 0.86 -16.74 -4.18
CA PRO A 139 -0.59 -16.53 -4.10
C PRO A 139 -0.97 -15.05 -4.07
N PHE A 140 -0.19 -14.22 -3.37
CA PHE A 140 -0.41 -12.78 -3.32
C PHE A 140 -0.13 -12.10 -4.67
N ARG A 141 0.90 -12.53 -5.40
CA ARG A 141 1.15 -12.09 -6.78
C ARG A 141 -0.06 -12.34 -7.67
N GLU A 142 -0.61 -13.56 -7.64
CA GLU A 142 -1.74 -13.94 -8.51
C GLU A 142 -2.97 -13.08 -8.22
N ILE A 143 -3.25 -12.84 -6.94
CA ILE A 143 -4.36 -11.96 -6.53
C ILE A 143 -4.09 -10.53 -6.96
N PHE A 144 -2.87 -10.02 -6.79
CA PHE A 144 -2.50 -8.67 -7.21
C PHE A 144 -2.64 -8.46 -8.72
N GLN A 145 -2.21 -9.44 -9.53
CA GLN A 145 -2.38 -9.44 -10.98
C GLN A 145 -3.85 -9.56 -11.41
N SER A 146 -4.72 -10.10 -10.55
CA SER A 146 -6.15 -10.23 -10.81
C SER A 146 -6.98 -8.98 -10.46
N LEU A 147 -6.36 -7.95 -9.86
CA LEU A 147 -7.05 -6.69 -9.57
C LEU A 147 -7.44 -5.97 -10.86
N ARG A 148 -8.59 -5.31 -10.85
CA ARG A 148 -9.05 -4.52 -12.01
C ARG A 148 -8.22 -3.26 -12.22
N ASP A 149 -7.86 -2.62 -11.12
CA ASP A 149 -7.00 -1.44 -11.07
C ASP A 149 -6.13 -1.51 -9.80
N PRO A 150 -4.79 -1.44 -9.88
CA PRO A 150 -3.94 -1.43 -8.70
C PRO A 150 -3.92 -0.07 -7.97
N VAL A 151 -4.41 1.01 -8.59
CA VAL A 151 -4.33 2.37 -8.04
C VAL A 151 -5.04 2.52 -6.68
N PRO A 152 -6.28 2.02 -6.46
CA PRO A 152 -6.95 2.12 -5.17
C PRO A 152 -6.15 1.47 -4.04
N LEU A 153 -5.61 0.26 -4.28
CA LEU A 153 -4.77 -0.44 -3.30
C LEU A 153 -3.50 0.34 -3.01
N ARG A 154 -2.76 0.78 -4.03
CA ARG A 154 -1.49 1.49 -3.85
C ARG A 154 -1.68 2.85 -3.17
N LEU A 155 -2.73 3.58 -3.51
CA LEU A 155 -3.04 4.84 -2.84
C LEU A 155 -3.50 4.59 -1.39
N ALA A 156 -4.35 3.59 -1.14
CA ALA A 156 -4.71 3.22 0.22
C ALA A 156 -3.49 2.82 1.05
N LEU A 157 -2.53 2.08 0.49
CA LEU A 157 -1.27 1.75 1.17
C LEU A 157 -0.41 2.98 1.46
N LEU A 158 -0.35 3.95 0.55
CA LEU A 158 0.35 5.22 0.79
C LEU A 158 -0.29 6.02 1.94
N LEU A 159 -1.58 5.82 2.20
CA LEU A 159 -2.39 6.59 3.14
C LEU A 159 -2.80 5.81 4.40
N HIS A 160 -2.53 4.51 4.50
CA HIS A 160 -3.14 3.64 5.51
C HIS A 160 -2.91 4.12 6.95
N ASP A 161 -1.72 4.68 7.18
CA ASP A 161 -1.28 5.19 8.48
C ASP A 161 -1.33 6.72 8.58
N ILE A 162 -1.90 7.42 7.58
CA ILE A 162 -1.95 8.90 7.54
C ILE A 162 -2.64 9.49 8.75
N GLY A 163 -3.58 8.75 9.34
CA GLY A 163 -4.29 9.11 10.57
C GLY A 163 -3.37 9.35 11.78
N LYS A 164 -2.16 8.77 11.79
CA LYS A 164 -1.18 8.92 12.88
C LYS A 164 -0.56 10.31 12.94
N ALA A 165 -0.69 11.12 11.89
CA ALA A 165 -0.32 12.52 11.91
C ALA A 165 -1.31 13.39 12.72
N PHE A 166 -2.48 12.85 13.09
CA PHE A 166 -3.56 13.56 13.76
C PHE A 166 -3.83 12.97 15.15
N GLU A 167 -4.48 13.77 16.01
CA GLU A 167 -4.95 13.30 17.31
C GLU A 167 -6.19 12.40 17.18
N GLY A 168 -6.35 11.45 18.11
CA GLY A 168 -7.53 10.60 18.20
C GLY A 168 -7.37 9.21 17.56
N ASN A 169 -8.47 8.66 17.04
CA ASN A 169 -8.45 7.34 16.41
C ASN A 169 -7.92 7.46 14.97
N HIS A 170 -6.72 6.93 14.72
CA HIS A 170 -6.05 7.01 13.43
C HIS A 170 -6.77 6.27 12.29
N GLU A 171 -7.57 5.23 12.57
CA GLU A 171 -8.38 4.58 11.53
C GLU A 171 -9.45 5.59 11.02
N VAL A 172 -10.08 6.34 11.92
CA VAL A 172 -11.11 7.36 11.58
C VAL A 172 -10.47 8.57 10.91
N SER A 173 -9.48 9.21 11.56
CA SER A 173 -8.84 10.41 11.00
C SER A 173 -8.11 10.12 9.70
N GLY A 174 -7.57 8.90 9.55
CA GLY A 174 -6.96 8.45 8.30
C GLY A 174 -7.97 8.34 7.16
N SER A 175 -9.15 7.77 7.44
CA SER A 175 -10.25 7.68 6.46
C SER A 175 -10.74 9.06 6.03
N ASP A 176 -10.98 9.98 6.98
CA ASP A 176 -11.39 11.35 6.69
C ASP A 176 -10.36 12.08 5.81
N ALA A 177 -9.06 11.96 6.15
CA ALA A 177 -7.98 12.53 5.36
C ALA A 177 -7.90 11.90 3.96
N ALA A 178 -8.08 10.58 3.84
CA ALA A 178 -8.09 9.88 2.57
C ALA A 178 -9.21 10.38 1.65
N GLY A 179 -10.42 10.63 2.17
CA GLY A 179 -11.53 11.21 1.41
C GLY A 179 -11.18 12.59 0.84
N LEU A 180 -10.63 13.48 1.67
CA LEU A 180 -10.18 14.81 1.23
C LEU A 180 -9.06 14.73 0.17
N ILE A 181 -8.13 13.79 0.32
CA ILE A 181 -7.07 13.55 -0.68
C ILE A 181 -7.66 13.06 -1.99
N CYS A 182 -8.62 12.12 -1.94
CA CYS A 182 -9.30 11.58 -3.12
C CYS A 182 -10.07 12.66 -3.86
N GLU A 183 -10.76 13.55 -3.15
CA GLU A 183 -11.45 14.72 -3.72
C GLU A 183 -10.46 15.64 -4.44
N ARG A 184 -9.33 16.00 -3.80
CA ARG A 184 -8.29 16.81 -4.44
C ARG A 184 -7.72 16.15 -5.69
N PHE A 185 -7.59 14.82 -5.67
CA PHE A 185 -7.08 14.06 -6.80
C PHE A 185 -8.12 13.88 -7.93
N GLY A 186 -9.38 14.27 -7.69
CA GLY A 186 -10.46 14.16 -8.66
C GLY A 186 -10.84 12.70 -8.96
N LEU A 187 -10.72 11.82 -7.97
CA LEU A 187 -11.10 10.41 -8.11
C LEU A 187 -12.62 10.25 -8.17
N ALA A 188 -13.06 9.22 -8.89
CA ALA A 188 -14.48 8.85 -8.90
C ALA A 188 -14.92 8.36 -7.52
N GLU A 189 -16.19 8.62 -7.18
CA GLU A 189 -16.77 8.30 -5.87
C GLU A 189 -16.57 6.83 -5.46
N GLU A 190 -16.77 5.88 -6.38
CA GLU A 190 -16.57 4.45 -6.12
C GLU A 190 -15.11 4.09 -5.77
N THR A 191 -14.16 4.78 -6.41
CA THR A 191 -12.72 4.62 -6.14
C THR A 191 -12.36 5.22 -4.79
N ALA A 192 -12.86 6.43 -4.49
CA ALA A 192 -12.66 7.10 -3.21
C ALA A 192 -13.23 6.28 -2.05
N ASP A 193 -14.49 5.81 -2.15
CA ASP A 193 -15.13 4.96 -1.14
C ASP A 193 -14.34 3.68 -0.87
N THR A 194 -13.71 3.10 -1.90
CA THR A 194 -12.84 1.93 -1.73
C THR A 194 -11.55 2.26 -1.00
N ILE A 195 -10.90 3.40 -1.31
CA ILE A 195 -9.69 3.85 -0.63
C ILE A 195 -10.00 4.18 0.83
N GLU A 196 -11.07 4.94 1.09
CA GLU A 196 -11.53 5.29 2.43
C GLU A 196 -11.84 4.04 3.25
N PHE A 197 -12.54 3.05 2.67
CA PHE A 197 -12.78 1.77 3.30
C PHE A 197 -11.48 1.05 3.68
N LEU A 198 -10.52 0.97 2.75
CA LEU A 198 -9.24 0.28 2.98
C LEU A 198 -8.44 0.97 4.09
N VAL A 199 -8.36 2.30 4.08
CA VAL A 199 -7.67 3.06 5.14
C VAL A 199 -8.39 2.90 6.48
N TYR A 200 -9.72 2.99 6.51
CA TYR A 200 -10.50 2.82 7.74
C TYR A 200 -10.41 1.41 8.32
N ARG A 201 -10.26 0.39 7.48
CA ARG A 201 -10.30 -1.03 7.86
C ARG A 201 -8.97 -1.75 7.75
N HIS A 202 -7.84 -1.06 7.54
CA HIS A 202 -6.56 -1.70 7.26
C HIS A 202 -6.12 -2.73 8.32
N LEU A 203 -6.43 -2.51 9.61
CA LEU A 203 -6.13 -3.47 10.69
C LEU A 203 -7.20 -4.55 10.88
N ARG A 204 -8.36 -4.43 10.20
CA ARG A 204 -9.53 -5.25 10.51
C ARG A 204 -9.33 -6.71 10.16
N MET A 205 -8.77 -7.00 8.98
CA MET A 205 -8.56 -8.38 8.55
C MET A 205 -7.53 -9.08 9.44
N PHE A 206 -6.44 -8.41 9.80
CA PHE A 206 -5.48 -8.92 10.79
C PHE A 206 -6.13 -9.24 12.14
N LYS A 207 -6.90 -8.30 12.71
CA LYS A 207 -7.60 -8.48 13.99
C LYS A 207 -8.59 -9.65 13.96
N VAL A 208 -9.23 -9.90 12.81
CA VAL A 208 -10.14 -11.05 12.64
C VAL A 208 -9.35 -12.33 12.47
N SER A 209 -8.25 -12.31 11.71
CA SER A 209 -7.47 -13.52 11.46
C SER A 209 -6.79 -14.08 12.70
N GLU A 210 -6.47 -13.23 13.67
CA GLU A 210 -5.86 -13.68 14.93
C GLU A 210 -6.81 -14.47 15.85
N ARG A 211 -8.12 -14.50 15.57
CA ARG A 211 -9.09 -15.23 16.40
C ARG A 211 -8.97 -16.75 16.30
N GLN A 212 -8.28 -17.28 15.28
CA GLN A 212 -7.96 -18.70 15.03
C GLN A 212 -9.15 -19.64 14.81
N ASP A 213 -10.31 -19.36 15.40
CA ASP A 213 -11.52 -20.16 15.25
C ASP A 213 -12.59 -19.39 14.46
N TYR A 214 -12.76 -19.75 13.17
CA TYR A 214 -13.86 -19.25 12.34
C TYR A 214 -15.04 -20.24 12.26
N SER A 215 -15.06 -21.29 13.10
CA SER A 215 -16.22 -22.17 13.26
C SER A 215 -17.35 -21.49 14.04
N GLU A 216 -17.05 -20.41 14.76
CA GLU A 216 -18.06 -19.54 15.34
C GLU A 216 -19.05 -19.06 14.25
N ALA A 217 -20.31 -19.49 14.40
CA ALA A 217 -21.37 -19.17 13.47
C ALA A 217 -21.47 -17.65 13.25
N GLY A 218 -21.29 -17.22 12.00
CA GLY A 218 -21.49 -15.83 11.58
C GLY A 218 -20.23 -14.96 11.50
N VAL A 219 -19.03 -15.45 11.86
CA VAL A 219 -17.79 -14.65 11.68
C VAL A 219 -17.52 -14.38 10.21
N ILE A 220 -17.55 -15.41 9.37
CA ILE A 220 -17.34 -15.31 7.92
C ILE A 220 -18.42 -14.44 7.27
N GLU A 221 -19.69 -14.67 7.61
CA GLU A 221 -20.80 -13.85 7.11
C GLU A 221 -20.64 -12.37 7.50
N SER A 222 -20.32 -12.09 8.76
CA SER A 222 -20.15 -10.72 9.26
C SER A 222 -18.98 -10.02 8.59
N PHE A 223 -17.87 -10.74 8.36
CA PHE A 223 -16.70 -10.20 7.67
C PHE A 223 -17.00 -9.99 6.17
N ALA A 224 -17.69 -10.93 5.52
CA ALA A 224 -18.12 -10.79 4.13
C ALA A 224 -19.03 -9.56 3.94
N ARG A 225 -20.03 -9.38 4.83
CA ARG A 225 -20.90 -8.20 4.83
C ARG A 225 -20.12 -6.90 5.08
N LEU A 226 -19.11 -6.93 5.94
CA LEU A 226 -18.25 -5.76 6.21
C LEU A 226 -17.45 -5.36 4.96
N VAL A 227 -16.90 -6.33 4.24
CA VAL A 227 -16.05 -6.09 3.07
C VAL A 227 -16.86 -5.73 1.83
N GLY A 228 -18.05 -6.33 1.67
CA GLY A 228 -19.06 -5.94 0.70
C GLY A 228 -18.80 -6.36 -0.76
N SER A 229 -17.55 -6.57 -1.17
CA SER A 229 -17.23 -7.05 -2.54
C SER A 229 -15.96 -7.90 -2.60
N GLU A 230 -15.87 -8.79 -3.60
CA GLU A 230 -14.66 -9.59 -3.84
C GLU A 230 -13.44 -8.72 -4.10
N GLU A 231 -13.60 -7.60 -4.81
CA GLU A 231 -12.49 -6.70 -5.14
C GLU A 231 -11.91 -6.06 -3.87
N ARG A 232 -12.77 -5.60 -2.94
CA ARG A 232 -12.33 -5.10 -1.63
C ARG A 232 -11.68 -6.18 -0.78
N LEU A 233 -12.17 -7.41 -0.86
CA LEU A 233 -11.58 -8.55 -0.14
C LEU A 233 -10.15 -8.81 -0.62
N LYS A 234 -9.92 -8.84 -1.94
CA LYS A 234 -8.59 -8.98 -2.52
C LYS A 234 -7.65 -7.86 -2.06
N MET A 235 -8.10 -6.61 -2.15
CA MET A 235 -7.30 -5.45 -1.77
C MET A 235 -6.96 -5.45 -0.27
N LEU A 236 -7.94 -5.74 0.60
CA LEU A 236 -7.72 -5.80 2.05
C LEU A 236 -6.78 -6.96 2.43
N TYR A 237 -6.89 -8.09 1.74
CA TYR A 237 -5.99 -9.24 1.92
C TYR A 237 -4.55 -8.90 1.55
N LEU A 238 -4.34 -8.33 0.36
CA LEU A 238 -3.01 -7.87 -0.08
C LEU A 238 -2.45 -6.82 0.86
N MET A 239 -3.27 -5.83 1.24
CA MET A 239 -2.90 -4.77 2.16
C MET A 239 -2.41 -5.31 3.49
N THR A 240 -3.16 -6.25 4.07
CA THR A 240 -2.81 -6.88 5.35
C THR A 240 -1.50 -7.66 5.25
N TYR A 241 -1.29 -8.41 4.17
CA TYR A 241 -0.04 -9.13 3.93
C TYR A 241 1.16 -8.21 3.87
N VAL A 242 1.11 -7.17 3.04
CA VAL A 242 2.26 -6.29 2.80
C VAL A 242 2.55 -5.41 4.01
N ASP A 243 1.52 -4.99 4.75
CA ASP A 243 1.65 -4.19 5.98
C ASP A 243 2.40 -4.99 7.05
N ILE A 244 1.88 -6.16 7.43
CA ILE A 244 2.50 -7.02 8.46
C ILE A 244 3.91 -7.44 8.08
N SER A 245 4.13 -7.79 6.80
CA SER A 245 5.45 -8.14 6.27
C SER A 245 6.48 -7.01 6.35
N SER A 246 6.02 -5.77 6.48
CA SER A 246 6.84 -4.55 6.45
C SER A 246 7.00 -3.91 7.84
N VAL A 247 6.43 -4.49 8.89
CA VAL A 247 6.61 -4.04 10.28
C VAL A 247 8.04 -4.27 10.77
N GLY A 248 8.57 -5.48 10.52
CA GLY A 248 9.93 -5.87 10.92
C GLY A 248 10.21 -7.37 10.74
N PRO A 249 11.48 -7.79 10.88
CA PRO A 249 11.88 -9.19 10.74
C PRO A 249 11.14 -10.09 11.73
N GLY A 250 10.64 -11.24 11.24
CA GLY A 250 9.97 -12.25 12.07
C GLY A 250 8.55 -11.91 12.52
N VAL A 251 8.01 -10.74 12.16
CA VAL A 251 6.61 -10.37 12.46
C VAL A 251 5.66 -11.17 11.59
N TRP A 252 5.93 -11.23 10.29
CA TRP A 252 5.23 -12.14 9.39
C TRP A 252 5.77 -13.57 9.56
N THR A 253 4.85 -14.52 9.73
CA THR A 253 5.16 -15.95 9.94
C THR A 253 4.24 -16.82 9.09
N GLY A 254 4.68 -18.04 8.77
CA GLY A 254 3.85 -18.99 8.01
C GLY A 254 2.51 -19.30 8.70
N TRP A 255 2.48 -19.27 10.04
CA TRP A 255 1.24 -19.41 10.81
C TRP A 255 0.27 -18.23 10.58
N LYS A 256 0.75 -16.98 10.65
CA LYS A 256 -0.07 -15.81 10.31
C LYS A 256 -0.55 -15.86 8.85
N GLY A 257 0.31 -16.34 7.95
CA GLY A 257 -0.04 -16.60 6.56
C GLY A 257 -1.21 -17.56 6.42
N ALA A 258 -1.14 -18.72 7.07
CA ALA A 258 -2.20 -19.73 7.03
C ALA A 258 -3.55 -19.17 7.55
N GLN A 259 -3.54 -18.46 8.67
CA GLN A 259 -4.75 -17.85 9.23
C GLN A 259 -5.37 -16.80 8.30
N LEU A 260 -4.53 -15.97 7.69
CA LEU A 260 -4.97 -14.93 6.79
C LEU A 260 -5.55 -15.52 5.49
N SER A 261 -4.89 -16.55 4.94
CA SER A 261 -5.40 -17.30 3.78
C SER A 261 -6.74 -17.96 4.06
N GLU A 262 -6.88 -18.63 5.21
CA GLU A 262 -8.13 -19.30 5.57
C GLU A 262 -9.30 -18.29 5.67
N LEU A 263 -9.09 -17.14 6.32
CA LEU A 263 -10.10 -16.09 6.39
C LEU A 263 -10.48 -15.59 4.99
N TYR A 264 -9.49 -15.35 4.13
CA TYR A 264 -9.71 -14.89 2.76
C TYR A 264 -10.54 -15.90 1.96
N GLU A 265 -10.13 -17.17 1.95
CA GLU A 265 -10.73 -18.24 1.15
C GLU A 265 -12.17 -18.51 1.58
N ARG A 266 -12.43 -18.67 2.89
CA ARG A 266 -13.79 -18.90 3.42
C ARG A 266 -14.71 -17.71 3.15
N THR A 267 -14.19 -16.48 3.24
CA THR A 267 -14.97 -15.27 2.93
C THR A 267 -15.30 -15.18 1.44
N LEU A 268 -14.33 -15.51 0.58
CA LEU A 268 -14.52 -15.50 -0.87
C LEU A 268 -15.55 -16.56 -1.30
N GLU A 269 -15.46 -17.77 -0.74
CA GLU A 269 -16.43 -18.84 -0.97
C GLU A 269 -17.84 -18.42 -0.57
N TYR A 270 -18.00 -17.86 0.64
CA TYR A 270 -19.28 -17.34 1.11
C TYR A 270 -19.85 -16.25 0.18
N MET A 271 -19.03 -15.31 -0.28
CA MET A 271 -19.44 -14.26 -1.22
C MET A 271 -19.91 -14.81 -2.57
N ARG A 272 -19.37 -15.96 -2.99
CA ARG A 272 -19.73 -16.63 -4.24
C ARG A 272 -20.95 -17.55 -4.12
N GLY A 273 -21.54 -17.65 -2.93
CA GLY A 273 -22.69 -18.50 -2.65
C GLY A 273 -22.33 -19.96 -2.36
N GLY A 274 -21.06 -20.25 -2.04
CA GLY A 274 -20.68 -21.52 -1.42
C GLY A 274 -21.04 -21.53 0.07
N GLU A 275 -21.45 -22.68 0.60
CA GLU A 275 -21.46 -22.86 2.05
C GLU A 275 -20.01 -22.84 2.56
N PRO A 276 -19.66 -22.07 3.61
CA PRO A 276 -18.28 -22.06 4.11
C PRO A 276 -17.86 -23.47 4.49
N LEU A 277 -16.71 -23.94 4.00
CA LEU A 277 -16.16 -25.24 4.40
C LEU A 277 -16.16 -25.37 5.93
N GLU A 278 -17.01 -26.24 6.47
CA GLU A 278 -16.83 -26.80 7.80
C GLU A 278 -15.58 -27.68 7.71
N GLN A 279 -14.53 -27.34 8.46
CA GLN A 279 -13.41 -28.26 8.60
C GLN A 279 -13.93 -29.54 9.23
N SER A 280 -14.05 -30.62 8.46
CA SER A 280 -14.18 -31.95 9.03
C SER A 280 -12.88 -32.26 9.75
N LEU A 281 -12.90 -32.28 11.08
CA LEU A 281 -11.75 -32.64 11.94
C LEU A 281 -11.38 -34.15 11.85
N ASP A 282 -11.70 -34.83 10.76
CA ASP A 282 -11.75 -36.30 10.69
C ASP A 282 -10.73 -36.96 9.73
N GLU A 283 -9.56 -36.35 9.46
CA GLU A 283 -8.50 -37.05 8.70
C GLU A 283 -7.11 -37.18 9.37
N GLU A 284 -6.91 -36.73 10.61
CA GLU A 284 -5.62 -36.91 11.32
C GLU A 284 -5.66 -37.87 12.54
N LEU A 285 -6.74 -38.63 12.75
CA LEU A 285 -6.82 -39.63 13.83
C LEU A 285 -6.86 -41.11 13.37
N THR A 286 -6.73 -41.40 12.08
CA THR A 286 -6.67 -42.79 11.57
C THR A 286 -5.27 -43.27 11.16
N ALA A 287 -4.20 -42.55 11.52
CA ALA A 287 -2.82 -42.97 11.20
C ALA A 287 -1.91 -43.27 12.41
N SER A 288 -2.38 -43.19 13.67
CA SER A 288 -1.55 -43.50 14.85
C SER A 288 -2.12 -44.56 15.79
N GLY A 289 -3.15 -45.29 15.36
CA GLY A 289 -3.80 -46.32 16.17
C GLY A 289 -3.50 -47.72 15.64
N LEU A 290 -2.24 -48.17 15.65
CA LEU A 290 -1.84 -49.58 15.61
C LEU A 290 -0.32 -49.66 15.86
N GLU A 291 0.07 -49.78 17.14
CA GLU A 291 1.19 -50.62 17.61
C GLU A 291 1.30 -50.50 19.14
N ALA A 292 0.45 -51.26 19.83
CA ALA A 292 0.74 -51.77 21.16
C ALA A 292 0.39 -53.26 21.13
N GLU A 293 1.40 -54.13 21.17
CA GLU A 293 1.42 -55.45 21.83
C GLU A 293 2.66 -56.26 21.42
N ALA A 294 3.68 -56.27 22.29
CA ALA A 294 4.50 -57.42 22.74
C ALA A 294 5.76 -56.95 23.47
#